data_AF-A0A2E0VZC6-F1
#
_entry.id   AF-A0A2E0VZC6-F1
#
_cell.length_a   1.000
_cell.length_b   1.000
_cell.length_c   1.000
_cell.angle_alpha   90.00
_cell.angle_beta   90.00
_cell.angle_gamma   90.00
#
_symmetry.space_group_name_H-M   'P 1'
#
loop_
_entity.id
_entity.type
_entity.pdbx_description
1 polymer ?
#
loop_
_entity_poly.entity_id
_entity_poly.type
_entity_poly.pdbx_seq_one_letter_code
_entity_poly.pdbx_strand_id
1 'polypeptide(L)'
;MKKNMVYFVLYIILIVELLVVITERDELQAVEYEIRNKMLTTLAENYKSDIYLSIPEKESEYSLGAKENVRVVLTPIGLTSEKEKENIEFFIDIAEDSKNIPPNWPKGGINLSTLNEDYNIEKEEGNGVFIAKFSRIGSYKFVAYCQVQRVLPEYLPENLLEELKREVGENLIKKSNLEDFIINAKSFGGLEKKEAKIIF
;
A
#
# COMPACT_ATOMS: atom_id res chain seq x y z
N MET A 1 -35.02 -19.74 -67.72
CA MET A 1 -35.68 -19.69 -66.38
C MET A 1 -34.99 -20.56 -65.33
N LYS A 2 -34.81 -21.89 -65.53
CA LYS A 2 -34.19 -22.76 -64.50
C LYS A 2 -32.79 -22.33 -64.01
N LYS A 3 -31.89 -21.91 -64.91
CA LYS A 3 -30.55 -21.39 -64.53
C LYS A 3 -30.63 -20.14 -63.64
N ASN A 4 -31.47 -19.16 -63.99
CA ASN A 4 -31.66 -17.95 -63.18
C ASN A 4 -32.23 -18.29 -61.79
N MET A 5 -33.06 -19.32 -61.69
CA MET A 5 -33.60 -19.80 -60.41
C MET A 5 -32.50 -20.40 -59.52
N VAL A 6 -31.55 -21.16 -60.10
CA VAL A 6 -30.41 -21.71 -59.36
C VAL A 6 -29.46 -20.61 -58.88
N TYR A 7 -29.16 -19.62 -59.73
CA TYR A 7 -28.34 -18.48 -59.33
C TYR A 7 -29.02 -17.64 -58.22
N PHE A 8 -30.34 -17.49 -58.29
CA PHE A 8 -31.10 -16.78 -57.26
C PHE A 8 -31.05 -17.52 -55.91
N VAL A 9 -31.20 -18.84 -55.90
CA VAL A 9 -31.08 -19.66 -54.68
C VAL A 9 -29.67 -19.59 -54.10
N LEU A 10 -28.63 -19.69 -54.94
CA LEU A 10 -27.23 -19.53 -54.51
C LEU A 10 -26.97 -18.15 -53.91
N TYR A 11 -27.55 -17.09 -54.47
CA TYR A 11 -27.40 -15.74 -53.96
C TYR A 11 -28.06 -15.56 -52.58
N ILE A 12 -29.24 -16.17 -52.38
CA ILE A 12 -29.90 -16.20 -51.06
C ILE A 12 -29.04 -16.95 -50.05
N ILE A 13 -28.53 -18.13 -50.40
CA ILE A 13 -27.66 -18.91 -49.50
C ILE A 13 -26.42 -18.09 -49.10
N LEU A 14 -25.77 -17.43 -50.06
CA LEU A 14 -24.60 -16.58 -49.79
C LEU A 14 -24.93 -15.43 -48.84
N ILE A 15 -26.07 -14.75 -49.02
CA ILE A 15 -26.51 -13.67 -48.13
C ILE A 15 -26.80 -14.21 -46.72
N VAL A 16 -27.45 -15.37 -46.62
CA VAL A 16 -27.77 -15.99 -45.33
C VAL A 16 -26.50 -16.38 -44.59
N GLU A 17 -25.53 -17.01 -45.26
CA GLU A 17 -24.24 -17.34 -44.65
C GLU A 17 -23.48 -16.08 -44.23
N LEU A 18 -23.47 -15.02 -45.05
CA LEU A 18 -22.84 -13.76 -44.69
C LEU A 18 -23.50 -13.12 -43.45
N LEU A 19 -24.83 -13.17 -43.36
CA LEU A 19 -25.58 -12.71 -42.18
C LEU A 19 -25.19 -13.50 -40.93
N VAL A 20 -25.12 -14.84 -41.03
CA VAL A 20 -24.71 -15.70 -39.91
C VAL A 20 -23.30 -15.34 -39.44
N VAL A 21 -22.34 -15.18 -40.36
CA VAL A 21 -20.97 -14.81 -40.03
C VAL A 21 -20.89 -13.43 -39.36
N ILE A 22 -21.69 -12.46 -39.81
CA ILE A 22 -21.76 -11.14 -39.18
C ILE A 22 -22.33 -11.26 -37.77
N THR A 23 -23.43 -12.00 -37.57
CA THR A 23 -24.02 -12.18 -36.24
C THR A 23 -23.09 -12.89 -35.27
N GLU A 24 -22.41 -13.97 -35.70
CA GLU A 24 -21.44 -14.68 -34.86
C GLU A 24 -20.27 -13.77 -34.49
N ARG A 25 -19.79 -12.94 -35.43
CA ARG A 25 -18.74 -11.97 -35.16
C ARG A 25 -19.19 -10.92 -34.13
N ASP A 26 -20.39 -10.37 -34.28
CA ASP A 26 -20.91 -9.34 -33.37
C ASP A 26 -21.12 -9.91 -31.96
N GLU A 27 -21.61 -11.15 -31.85
CA GLU A 27 -21.72 -11.87 -30.57
C GLU A 27 -20.36 -12.08 -29.91
N LEU A 28 -19.35 -12.51 -30.67
CA LEU A 28 -17.99 -12.67 -30.16
C LEU A 28 -17.39 -11.35 -29.69
N GLN A 29 -17.60 -10.26 -30.43
CA GLN A 29 -17.15 -8.92 -30.02
C GLN A 29 -17.84 -8.44 -28.75
N ALA A 30 -19.15 -8.71 -28.59
CA ALA A 30 -19.88 -8.36 -27.39
C ALA A 30 -19.35 -9.12 -26.16
N VAL A 31 -19.08 -10.41 -26.30
CA VAL A 31 -18.50 -11.25 -25.24
C VAL A 31 -17.09 -10.77 -24.88
N GLU A 32 -16.25 -10.45 -25.87
CA GLU A 32 -14.91 -9.91 -25.63
C GLU A 32 -14.96 -8.58 -24.85
N TYR A 33 -15.89 -7.70 -25.22
CA TYR A 33 -16.10 -6.43 -24.53
C TYR A 33 -16.55 -6.64 -23.07
N GLU A 34 -17.45 -7.60 -22.83
CA GLU A 34 -17.90 -7.94 -21.48
C GLU A 34 -16.75 -8.47 -20.61
N ILE A 35 -15.92 -9.37 -21.14
CA ILE A 35 -14.77 -9.94 -20.44
C ILE A 35 -13.76 -8.83 -20.12
N ARG A 36 -13.45 -7.98 -21.11
CA ARG A 36 -12.55 -6.84 -20.93
C ARG A 36 -13.04 -5.91 -19.82
N ASN A 37 -14.31 -5.55 -19.83
CA ASN A 37 -14.88 -4.66 -18.82
C ASN A 37 -14.83 -5.30 -17.43
N LYS A 38 -15.22 -6.57 -17.31
CA LYS A 38 -15.12 -7.31 -16.03
C LYS A 38 -13.69 -7.35 -15.50
N MET A 39 -12.72 -7.60 -16.37
CA MET A 39 -11.30 -7.58 -16.02
C MET A 39 -10.86 -6.19 -15.53
N LEU A 40 -11.21 -5.13 -16.26
CA LEU A 40 -10.88 -3.75 -15.88
C LEU A 40 -11.51 -3.35 -14.56
N THR A 41 -12.79 -3.66 -14.35
CA THR A 41 -13.49 -3.36 -13.10
C THR A 41 -12.87 -4.11 -11.93
N THR A 42 -12.54 -5.40 -12.10
CA THR A 42 -11.88 -6.19 -11.04
C THR A 42 -10.50 -5.62 -10.71
N LEU A 43 -9.73 -5.22 -11.73
CA LEU A 43 -8.44 -4.55 -11.51
C LEU A 43 -8.63 -3.22 -10.78
N ALA A 44 -9.58 -2.41 -11.21
CA ALA A 44 -9.87 -1.11 -10.58
C ALA A 44 -10.31 -1.27 -9.12
N GLU A 45 -11.13 -2.27 -8.81
CA GLU A 45 -11.52 -2.61 -7.44
C GLU A 45 -10.32 -2.98 -6.56
N ASN A 46 -9.37 -3.76 -7.08
CA ASN A 46 -8.15 -4.09 -6.35
C ASN A 46 -7.35 -2.82 -5.97
N TYR A 47 -7.23 -1.85 -6.88
CA TYR A 47 -6.56 -0.58 -6.60
C TYR A 47 -7.32 0.32 -5.62
N LYS A 48 -8.64 0.15 -5.49
CA LYS A 48 -9.47 0.86 -4.50
C LYS A 48 -9.30 0.31 -3.09
N SER A 49 -8.74 -0.89 -2.95
CA SER A 49 -8.45 -1.51 -1.66
C SER A 49 -7.60 -0.59 -0.78
N ASP A 50 -7.99 -0.50 0.49
CA ASP A 50 -7.30 0.32 1.46
C ASP A 50 -5.93 -0.26 1.81
N ILE A 51 -5.03 0.65 2.19
CA ILE A 51 -3.71 0.31 2.73
C ILE A 51 -3.75 0.48 4.24
N TYR A 52 -3.06 -0.42 4.93
CA TYR A 52 -2.92 -0.37 6.38
C TYR A 52 -1.46 -0.36 6.74
N LEU A 53 -1.13 0.35 7.80
CA LEU A 53 0.17 0.20 8.45
C LEU A 53 -0.03 -0.74 9.64
N SER A 54 0.88 -1.69 9.83
CA SER A 54 0.92 -2.54 11.01
C SER A 54 2.25 -2.35 11.70
N ILE A 55 2.20 -2.17 13.02
CA ILE A 55 3.37 -2.06 13.88
C ILE A 55 3.28 -3.22 14.88
N PRO A 56 4.00 -4.34 14.64
CA PRO A 56 3.91 -5.53 15.48
C PRO A 56 4.32 -5.26 16.93
N GLU A 57 5.32 -4.41 17.12
CA GLU A 57 5.81 -3.97 18.43
C GLU A 57 5.25 -2.59 18.77
N LYS A 58 4.02 -2.56 19.32
CA LYS A 58 3.40 -1.29 19.75
C LYS A 58 4.08 -0.66 20.96
N GLU A 59 4.79 -1.46 21.75
CA GLU A 59 5.58 -0.97 22.88
C GLU A 59 6.97 -1.59 22.85
N SER A 60 8.01 -0.75 22.84
CA SER A 60 9.41 -1.18 22.85
C SER A 60 10.16 -0.57 24.03
N GLU A 61 10.98 -1.37 24.70
CA GLU A 61 11.86 -0.89 25.76
C GLU A 61 13.27 -0.62 25.22
N TYR A 62 13.81 0.56 25.50
CA TYR A 62 15.14 0.96 25.10
C TYR A 62 16.00 1.30 26.30
N SER A 63 17.23 0.78 26.36
CA SER A 63 18.20 1.13 27.40
C SER A 63 19.16 2.20 26.88
N LEU A 64 19.24 3.34 27.55
CA LEU A 64 20.11 4.46 27.17
C LEU A 64 21.58 4.03 27.16
N GLY A 65 22.28 4.21 26.04
CA GLY A 65 23.69 3.81 25.90
C GLY A 65 23.87 2.32 25.59
N ALA A 66 22.81 1.60 25.24
CA ALA A 66 22.91 0.30 24.58
C ALA A 66 23.77 0.40 23.32
N LYS A 67 24.47 -0.70 22.98
CA LYS A 67 25.29 -0.78 21.76
C LYS A 67 24.45 -0.68 20.48
N GLU A 68 23.19 -1.09 20.56
CA GLU A 68 22.24 -1.09 19.46
C GLU A 68 21.17 -0.03 19.70
N ASN A 69 20.76 0.67 18.63
CA ASN A 69 19.64 1.60 18.65
C ASN A 69 18.31 0.82 18.68
N VAL A 70 17.24 1.44 19.16
CA VAL A 70 15.92 0.80 19.07
C VAL A 70 15.48 0.75 17.61
N ARG A 71 14.87 -0.37 17.21
CA ARG A 71 14.35 -0.61 15.88
C ARG A 71 12.87 -0.95 15.99
N VAL A 72 12.01 -0.20 15.30
CA VAL A 72 10.57 -0.47 15.23
C VAL A 72 10.23 -0.77 13.78
N VAL A 73 9.64 -1.95 13.53
CA VAL A 73 9.27 -2.38 12.18
C VAL A 73 7.87 -1.86 11.85
N LEU A 74 7.77 -1.21 10.69
CA LEU A 74 6.58 -0.65 10.09
C LEU A 74 6.23 -1.47 8.84
N THR A 75 5.20 -2.30 8.95
CA THR A 75 4.79 -3.23 7.88
C THR A 75 3.57 -2.70 7.15
N PRO A 76 3.69 -2.32 5.87
CA PRO A 76 2.55 -1.95 5.06
C PRO A 76 1.78 -3.19 4.58
N ILE A 77 0.46 -3.13 4.70
CA ILE A 77 -0.48 -4.19 4.28
C ILE A 77 -1.39 -3.62 3.18
N GLY A 78 -1.73 -4.45 2.20
CA GLY A 78 -2.59 -4.05 1.07
C GLY A 78 -1.84 -3.52 -0.14
N LEU A 79 -0.51 -3.73 -0.21
CA LEU A 79 0.29 -3.47 -1.41
C LEU A 79 0.07 -4.58 -2.44
N THR A 80 -0.05 -4.20 -3.71
CA THR A 80 -0.40 -5.11 -4.82
C THR A 80 0.78 -5.46 -5.72
N SER A 81 1.87 -4.69 -5.68
CA SER A 81 3.05 -4.95 -6.50
C SER A 81 4.36 -4.68 -5.77
N GLU A 82 5.46 -5.28 -6.27
CA GLU A 82 6.81 -5.01 -5.76
C GLU A 82 7.22 -3.55 -5.99
N LYS A 83 6.81 -2.95 -7.11
CA LYS A 83 7.04 -1.51 -7.39
C LYS A 83 6.37 -0.61 -6.35
N GLU A 84 5.23 -1.00 -5.81
CA GLU A 84 4.57 -0.28 -4.72
C GLU A 84 5.36 -0.39 -3.41
N LYS A 85 5.98 -1.54 -3.13
CA LYS A 85 6.86 -1.71 -1.96
C LYS A 85 8.11 -0.83 -2.03
N GLU A 86 8.66 -0.64 -3.23
CA GLU A 86 9.81 0.24 -3.43
C GLU A 86 9.44 1.72 -3.22
N ASN A 87 8.30 2.14 -3.75
CA ASN A 87 7.86 3.54 -3.77
C ASN A 87 7.07 3.99 -2.53
N ILE A 88 6.87 3.13 -1.54
CA ILE A 88 6.15 3.50 -0.33
C ILE A 88 6.94 4.54 0.48
N GLU A 89 6.22 5.52 1.03
CA GLU A 89 6.75 6.53 1.93
C GLU A 89 6.20 6.29 3.34
N PHE A 90 7.09 6.32 4.33
CA PHE A 90 6.74 6.22 5.74
C PHE A 90 6.88 7.57 6.40
N PHE A 91 5.91 7.89 7.25
CA PHE A 91 5.86 9.13 8.01
C PHE A 91 5.66 8.79 9.47
N ILE A 92 6.47 9.40 10.34
CA ILE A 92 6.41 9.21 11.79
C ILE A 92 6.43 10.59 12.42
N ASP A 93 5.48 10.88 13.30
CA ASP A 93 5.50 12.08 14.12
C ASP A 93 5.22 11.74 15.58
N ILE A 94 5.36 12.73 16.45
CA ILE A 94 5.03 12.61 17.86
C ILE A 94 3.51 12.68 18.01
N ALA A 95 2.95 11.75 18.78
CA ALA A 95 1.52 11.76 19.08
C ALA A 95 1.15 13.06 19.82
N GLU A 96 0.00 13.66 19.53
CA GLU A 96 -0.44 14.93 20.16
C GLU A 96 -0.55 14.82 21.69
N ASP A 97 -0.83 13.61 22.21
CA ASP A 97 -0.95 13.31 23.63
C ASP A 97 0.39 12.92 24.29
N SER A 98 1.49 12.93 23.54
CA SER A 98 2.81 12.59 24.06
C SER A 98 3.29 13.65 25.04
N LYS A 99 3.58 13.23 26.28
CA LYS A 99 4.12 14.11 27.32
C LYS A 99 5.59 14.47 27.10
N ASN A 100 6.31 13.65 26.33
CA ASN A 100 7.74 13.82 26.10
C ASN A 100 8.02 13.95 24.60
N ILE A 101 8.81 14.95 24.26
CA ILE A 101 9.34 15.14 22.90
C ILE A 101 10.79 14.68 22.92
N PRO A 102 11.19 13.71 22.06
CA PRO A 102 12.58 13.33 21.94
C PRO A 102 13.45 14.54 21.58
N PRO A 103 14.67 14.66 22.15
CA PRO A 103 15.58 15.73 21.78
C PRO A 103 15.95 15.62 20.30
N ASN A 104 16.16 16.77 19.64
CA ASN A 104 16.49 16.87 18.21
C ASN A 104 15.40 16.33 17.25
N TRP A 105 14.15 16.22 17.69
CA TRP A 105 13.06 15.83 16.78
C TRP A 105 12.86 16.86 15.66
N PRO A 106 12.82 16.46 14.38
CA PRO A 106 12.59 17.38 13.27
C PRO A 106 11.18 17.98 13.33
N LYS A 107 11.07 19.27 12.97
CA LYS A 107 9.76 19.95 12.90
C LYS A 107 8.93 19.35 11.76
N GLY A 108 7.76 18.80 12.09
CA GLY A 108 6.87 18.15 11.12
C GLY A 108 7.11 16.66 10.92
N GLY A 109 7.87 16.02 11.83
CA GLY A 109 8.08 14.58 11.83
C GLY A 109 9.22 14.09 10.94
N ILE A 110 9.35 12.76 10.91
CA ILE A 110 10.36 12.02 10.17
C ILE A 110 9.74 11.39 8.93
N ASN A 111 10.40 11.65 7.81
CA ASN A 111 10.24 10.94 6.55
C ASN A 111 11.63 10.74 5.93
N LEU A 112 11.69 10.13 4.74
CA LEU A 112 12.95 9.88 4.02
C LEU A 112 13.78 11.14 3.70
N SER A 113 13.20 12.34 3.79
CA SER A 113 13.85 13.63 3.54
C SER A 113 14.24 14.41 4.80
N THR A 114 13.70 14.06 5.98
CA THR A 114 13.93 14.75 7.26
C THR A 114 14.73 13.92 8.27
N LEU A 115 15.44 12.90 7.79
CA LEU A 115 16.29 12.00 8.57
C LEU A 115 17.42 12.75 9.27
N ASN A 116 17.83 12.28 10.44
CA ASN A 116 19.00 12.78 11.15
C ASN A 116 19.80 11.64 11.80
N GLU A 117 20.94 11.96 12.44
CA GLU A 117 21.82 10.95 13.05
C GLU A 117 21.16 10.15 14.19
N ASP A 118 20.19 10.76 14.88
CA ASP A 118 19.51 10.16 16.03
C ASP A 118 18.26 9.36 15.59
N TYR A 119 17.66 9.69 14.45
CA TYR A 119 16.42 9.10 13.97
C TYR A 119 16.45 8.87 12.45
N ASN A 120 16.36 7.61 12.05
CA ASN A 120 16.43 7.17 10.66
C ASN A 120 15.27 6.22 10.31
N ILE A 121 14.93 6.10 9.02
CA ILE A 121 14.02 5.09 8.49
C ILE A 121 14.75 4.36 7.37
N GLU A 122 15.00 3.07 7.59
CA GLU A 122 15.59 2.18 6.59
C GLU A 122 14.49 1.35 5.91
N LYS A 123 14.65 1.01 4.63
CA LYS A 123 13.73 0.11 3.94
C LYS A 123 14.32 -1.29 3.88
N GLU A 124 13.63 -2.25 4.47
CA GLU A 124 14.00 -3.67 4.44
C GLU A 124 12.85 -4.48 3.85
N GLU A 125 13.04 -5.05 2.65
CA GLU A 125 12.08 -5.94 1.98
C GLU A 125 10.65 -5.37 1.83
N GLY A 126 10.53 -4.04 1.65
CA GLY A 126 9.24 -3.33 1.55
C GLY A 126 8.64 -2.89 2.89
N ASN A 127 9.28 -3.23 4.01
CA ASN A 127 8.97 -2.67 5.33
C ASN A 127 9.81 -1.42 5.60
N GLY A 128 9.30 -0.53 6.43
CA GLY A 128 10.08 0.55 7.03
C GLY A 128 10.63 0.11 8.38
N VAL A 129 11.89 0.38 8.66
CA VAL A 129 12.49 0.14 9.98
C VAL A 129 12.86 1.50 10.55
N PHE A 130 12.09 1.93 11.54
CA PHE A 130 12.39 3.15 12.28
C PHE A 130 13.50 2.87 13.29
N ILE A 131 14.63 3.55 13.13
CA ILE A 131 15.78 3.44 14.00
C ILE A 131 15.87 4.72 14.82
N ALA A 132 15.78 4.59 16.14
CA ALA A 132 15.85 5.74 17.05
C ALA A 132 16.93 5.57 18.11
N LYS A 133 17.61 6.69 18.40
CA LYS A 133 18.63 6.80 19.43
C LYS A 133 18.21 7.87 20.42
N PHE A 134 17.85 7.45 21.62
CA PHE A 134 17.44 8.37 22.68
C PHE A 134 18.62 8.73 23.57
N SER A 135 18.73 10.02 23.92
CA SER A 135 19.71 10.54 24.89
C SER A 135 19.09 10.88 26.25
N ARG A 136 17.75 10.81 26.37
CA ARG A 136 17.01 11.13 27.61
C ARG A 136 16.03 10.02 27.97
N ILE A 137 15.88 9.78 29.28
CA ILE A 137 14.88 8.86 29.84
C ILE A 137 13.50 9.45 29.59
N GLY A 138 12.57 8.62 29.15
CA GLY A 138 11.21 9.05 28.87
C GLY A 138 10.38 7.96 28.22
N SER A 139 9.06 8.13 28.31
CA SER A 139 8.11 7.40 27.48
C SER A 139 7.70 8.32 26.34
N TYR A 140 7.99 7.92 25.11
CA TYR A 140 7.75 8.70 23.90
C TYR A 140 6.67 8.00 23.09
N LYS A 141 5.57 8.71 22.81
CA LYS A 141 4.48 8.21 21.97
C LYS A 141 4.61 8.78 20.57
N PHE A 142 4.46 7.93 19.58
CA PHE A 142 4.57 8.26 18.17
C PHE A 142 3.32 7.82 17.43
N VAL A 143 3.01 8.55 16.37
CA VAL A 143 2.02 8.22 15.33
C VAL A 143 2.77 7.94 14.04
N ALA A 144 2.44 6.86 13.35
CA ALA A 144 2.98 6.57 12.04
C ALA A 144 1.88 6.30 11.01
N TYR A 145 2.16 6.64 9.77
CA TYR A 145 1.36 6.22 8.62
C TYR A 145 2.25 5.99 7.41
N CYS A 146 1.72 5.28 6.43
CA CYS A 146 2.35 5.15 5.12
C CYS A 146 1.50 5.80 4.03
N GLN A 147 2.18 6.24 2.98
CA GLN A 147 1.56 6.71 1.75
C GLN A 147 2.18 5.94 0.59
N VAL A 148 1.33 5.47 -0.34
CA VAL A 148 1.79 4.81 -1.55
C VAL A 148 1.15 5.46 -2.76
N GLN A 149 1.96 5.65 -3.80
CA GLN A 149 1.48 5.89 -5.14
C GLN A 149 1.35 4.54 -5.85
N ARG A 150 0.11 4.13 -6.10
CA ARG A 150 -0.22 2.90 -6.82
C ARG A 150 0.36 2.95 -8.23
N VAL A 151 1.03 1.87 -8.62
CA VAL A 151 1.67 1.76 -9.94
C VAL A 151 0.78 0.90 -10.82
N LEU A 152 0.28 1.49 -11.91
CA LEU A 152 -0.53 0.77 -12.89
C LEU A 152 0.29 -0.32 -13.60
N PRO A 153 -0.33 -1.40 -14.07
CA PRO A 153 0.40 -2.53 -14.62
C PRO A 153 0.91 -2.24 -16.04
N GLU A 154 2.22 -2.33 -16.24
CA GLU A 154 2.88 -2.00 -17.52
C GLU A 154 2.53 -2.94 -18.68
N TYR A 155 1.97 -4.12 -18.39
CA TYR A 155 1.59 -5.09 -19.42
C TYR A 155 0.30 -4.72 -20.15
N LEU A 156 -0.48 -3.76 -19.63
CA LEU A 156 -1.72 -3.33 -20.28
C LEU A 156 -1.41 -2.39 -21.46
N PRO A 157 -2.09 -2.54 -22.60
CA PRO A 157 -2.05 -1.57 -23.69
C PRO A 157 -2.52 -0.17 -23.23
N GLU A 158 -2.05 0.87 -23.91
CA GLU A 158 -2.31 2.28 -23.54
C GLU A 158 -3.81 2.60 -23.38
N ASN A 159 -4.66 2.12 -24.29
CA ASN A 159 -6.10 2.36 -24.22
C ASN A 159 -6.74 1.75 -22.96
N LEU A 160 -6.29 0.57 -22.52
CA LEU A 160 -6.75 -0.07 -21.29
C LEU A 160 -6.19 0.62 -20.05
N LEU A 161 -4.96 1.12 -20.13
CA LEU A 161 -4.35 1.91 -19.05
C LEU A 161 -5.10 3.21 -18.81
N GLU A 162 -5.51 3.92 -19.85
CA GLU A 162 -6.30 5.15 -19.71
C GLU A 162 -7.67 4.88 -19.09
N GLU A 163 -8.35 3.81 -19.53
CA GLU A 163 -9.63 3.39 -18.96
C GLU A 163 -9.48 2.98 -17.49
N LEU A 164 -8.47 2.16 -17.16
CA LEU A 164 -8.17 1.76 -15.79
C LEU A 164 -7.84 2.97 -14.92
N LYS A 165 -7.01 3.90 -15.41
CA LYS A 165 -6.66 5.13 -14.69
C LYS A 165 -7.89 5.97 -14.38
N ARG A 166 -8.84 6.06 -15.32
CA ARG A 166 -10.13 6.74 -15.13
C ARG A 166 -10.99 6.05 -14.07
N GLU A 167 -11.02 4.71 -14.03
CA GLU A 167 -11.81 3.97 -13.03
C GLU A 167 -11.21 3.97 -11.62
N VAL A 168 -9.88 4.01 -11.52
CA VAL A 168 -9.16 4.10 -10.24
C VAL A 168 -9.26 5.52 -9.67
N GLY A 169 -9.12 6.54 -10.53
CA GLY A 169 -9.27 7.95 -10.18
C GLY A 169 -8.31 8.38 -9.07
N GLU A 170 -8.85 8.99 -8.02
CA GLU A 170 -8.07 9.53 -6.89
C GLU A 170 -7.41 8.43 -6.03
N ASN A 171 -7.82 7.16 -6.18
CA ASN A 171 -7.26 6.04 -5.43
C ASN A 171 -5.84 5.64 -5.86
N LEU A 172 -5.25 6.36 -6.83
CA LEU A 172 -3.85 6.20 -7.20
C LEU A 172 -2.90 6.64 -6.07
N ILE A 173 -3.33 7.54 -5.19
CA ILE A 173 -2.58 7.90 -3.99
C ILE A 173 -3.42 7.47 -2.80
N LYS A 174 -2.91 6.51 -2.03
CA LYS A 174 -3.57 6.03 -0.81
C LYS A 174 -2.69 6.32 0.39
N LYS A 175 -3.35 6.71 1.48
CA LYS A 175 -2.75 6.94 2.79
C LYS A 175 -3.36 5.97 3.79
N SER A 176 -2.54 5.36 4.64
CA SER A 176 -3.03 4.49 5.70
C SER A 176 -3.65 5.30 6.84
N ASN A 177 -4.36 4.59 7.71
CA ASN A 177 -4.69 5.12 9.03
C ASN A 177 -3.41 5.41 9.84
N LEU A 178 -3.55 6.28 10.84
CA LEU A 178 -2.51 6.53 11.83
C LEU A 178 -2.45 5.34 12.79
N GLU A 179 -1.25 4.81 13.03
CA GLU A 179 -0.98 3.80 14.05
C GLU A 179 -0.07 4.36 15.14
N ASP A 180 -0.46 4.12 16.39
CA ASP A 180 0.29 4.55 17.56
C ASP A 180 1.30 3.48 18.00
N PHE A 181 2.48 3.92 18.43
CA PHE A 181 3.45 3.08 19.12
C PHE A 181 4.23 3.89 20.17
N ILE A 182 4.80 3.19 21.15
CA ILE A 182 5.44 3.78 22.32
C ILE A 182 6.85 3.22 22.46
N ILE A 183 7.82 4.11 22.68
CA ILE A 183 9.18 3.71 23.06
C ILE A 183 9.48 4.22 24.46
N ASN A 184 9.80 3.29 25.35
CA ASN A 184 10.16 3.55 26.74
C ASN A 184 11.69 3.52 26.89
N ALA A 185 12.32 4.69 26.92
CA ALA A 185 13.75 4.83 27.16
C ALA A 185 14.03 4.83 28.67
N LYS A 186 14.74 3.80 29.16
CA LYS A 186 15.16 3.60 30.56
C LYS A 186 16.69 3.72 30.69
N SER A 187 17.18 4.01 31.90
CA SER A 187 18.62 4.03 32.17
C SER A 187 19.23 2.62 32.09
N PHE A 188 20.40 2.49 31.46
CA PHE A 188 21.18 1.25 31.50
C PHE A 188 21.56 0.91 32.94
N GLY A 189 21.15 -0.26 33.43
CA GLY A 189 21.46 -0.74 34.79
C GLY A 189 20.41 -0.47 35.86
N GLY A 190 19.19 -0.03 35.52
CA GLY A 190 18.09 0.02 36.48
C GLY A 190 17.58 -1.38 36.83
N LEU A 191 17.94 -1.90 38.01
CA LEU A 191 17.31 -3.08 38.61
C LEU A 191 15.78 -2.95 38.50
N GLU A 192 15.12 -3.94 37.89
CA GLU A 192 13.68 -4.13 38.09
C GLU A 192 13.44 -4.21 39.60
N LYS A 193 12.89 -3.15 40.20
CA LYS A 193 12.36 -3.24 41.55
C LYS A 193 11.14 -4.16 41.49
N LYS A 194 11.35 -5.45 41.73
CA LYS A 194 10.28 -6.38 42.11
C LYS A 194 9.61 -5.78 43.34
N GLU A 195 8.40 -5.27 43.18
CA GLU A 195 7.53 -4.97 44.30
C GLU A 195 7.31 -6.27 45.08
N ALA A 196 7.91 -6.37 46.27
CA ALA A 196 7.57 -7.40 47.21
C ALA A 196 6.13 -7.12 47.66
N LYS A 197 5.17 -7.89 47.15
CA LYS A 197 3.85 -8.03 47.78
C LYS A 197 4.07 -8.60 49.18
N ILE A 198 4.15 -7.72 50.16
CA ILE A 198 4.00 -8.11 51.55
C ILE A 198 2.48 -8.19 51.80
N ILE A 199 1.99 -9.42 51.90
CA ILE A 199 0.64 -9.70 52.40
C ILE A 199 0.77 -9.78 53.92
N PHE A 200 0.13 -8.85 54.64
CA PHE A 200 -0.21 -8.98 56.05
C PHE A 200 -1.74 -8.95 56.17
#